data_AF-A0A1W1BSS3-F1
#
_entry.id   AF-A0A1W1BSS3-F1
#
_cell.length_a   1.000
_cell.length_b   1.000
_cell.length_c   1.000
_cell.angle_alpha   90.00
_cell.angle_beta   90.00
_cell.angle_gamma   90.00
#
_symmetry.space_group_name_H-M   'P 1'
#
loop_
_entity.id
_entity.type
_entity.pdbx_description
1 polymer ?
#
loop_
_entity_poly.entity_id
_entity_poly.type
_entity_poly.pdbx_seq_one_letter_code
_entity_poly.pdbx_strand_id
1 'polypeptide(L)' 'MINQDDSSIAAIGASEEGRISLTLSLDHRLINGYEAALFMQRVKELCLEEEFFQEEVRNV' A
#
# COMPACT_ATOMS: atom_id res chain seq x y z
N MET A 1 -0.85 -7.18 -12.58
CA MET A 1 -1.29 -6.37 -13.75
C MET A 1 -2.44 -5.52 -13.27
N ILE A 2 -2.47 -4.23 -13.64
CA ILE A 2 -3.56 -3.32 -13.23
C ILE A 2 -4.87 -3.85 -13.81
N ASN A 3 -5.94 -3.85 -13.01
CA ASN A 3 -7.20 -4.47 -13.38
C ASN A 3 -8.08 -3.49 -14.15
N GLN A 4 -8.43 -3.86 -15.39
CA GLN A 4 -9.34 -3.10 -16.25
C GLN A 4 -9.03 -1.60 -16.28
N ASP A 5 -9.93 -0.78 -15.74
CA ASP A 5 -9.91 0.68 -15.78
C ASP A 5 -9.32 1.29 -14.50
N ASP A 6 -8.73 0.48 -13.61
CA ASP A 6 -8.04 0.97 -12.42
C ASP A 6 -6.77 1.74 -12.81
N SER A 7 -6.38 2.71 -11.97
CA SER A 7 -5.15 3.49 -12.17
C SER A 7 -3.90 2.82 -11.58
N SER A 8 -4.08 1.84 -10.69
CA SER A 8 -2.99 1.12 -10.02
C SER A 8 -3.46 -0.19 -9.40
N ILE A 9 -2.50 -1.04 -9.02
CA ILE A 9 -2.73 -2.26 -8.25
C ILE A 9 -1.57 -2.46 -7.26
N ALA A 10 -1.89 -2.84 -6.02
CA ALA A 10 -0.93 -3.23 -5.02
C ALA A 10 -0.87 -4.76 -4.88
N ALA A 11 0.33 -5.32 -4.77
CA ALA A 11 0.56 -6.71 -4.43
C ALA A 11 1.27 -6.79 -3.08
N ILE A 12 0.74 -7.65 -2.20
CA ILE A 12 1.31 -7.94 -0.88
C ILE A 12 2.06 -9.26 -0.99
N GLY A 13 3.36 -9.23 -0.74
CA GLY A 13 4.19 -10.43 -0.71
C GLY A 13 3.99 -11.24 0.56
N ALA A 14 4.55 -12.45 0.58
CA ALA A 14 4.59 -13.26 1.77
C ALA A 14 5.36 -12.55 2.91
N SER A 15 5.05 -12.92 4.15
CA SER A 15 5.87 -12.48 5.28
C SER A 15 7.14 -13.31 5.36
N GLU A 16 8.28 -12.64 5.33
CA GLU A 16 9.60 -13.24 5.49
C GLU A 16 10.35 -12.47 6.59
N GLU A 17 10.87 -13.18 7.59
CA GLU A 17 11.62 -12.60 8.72
C GLU A 17 10.86 -11.47 9.46
N GLY A 18 9.54 -11.60 9.59
CA GLY A 18 8.69 -10.60 10.25
C GLY A 18 8.49 -9.32 9.42
N ARG A 19 8.85 -9.33 8.14
CA ARG A 19 8.63 -8.23 7.19
C ARG A 19 7.67 -8.68 6.10
N ILE A 20 6.98 -7.73 5.49
CA ILE A 20 6.14 -7.95 4.32
C ILE A 20 6.62 -7.00 3.23
N SER A 21 6.66 -7.47 1.98
CA SER A 21 6.93 -6.62 0.83
C SER A 21 5.62 -6.13 0.21
N LEU A 22 5.59 -4.86 -0.18
CA LEU A 22 4.48 -4.25 -0.92
C LEU A 22 5.03 -3.77 -2.26
N THR A 23 4.36 -4.16 -3.34
CA THR A 23 4.70 -3.72 -4.70
C THR A 23 3.51 -2.99 -5.30
N LEU A 24 3.70 -1.74 -5.72
CA LEU A 24 2.68 -0.94 -6.41
C LEU A 24 3.01 -0.87 -7.90
N SER A 25 2.07 -1.31 -8.74
CA SER A 25 2.08 -1.05 -10.19
C SER A 25 1.07 0.03 -10.49
N LEU A 26 1.42 1.04 -11.29
CA LEU A 26 0.57 2.20 -11.56
C LEU A 26 0.67 2.67 -13.01
N ASP A 27 -0.36 3.38 -13.46
CA ASP A 27 -0.35 4.08 -14.75
C ASP A 27 0.37 5.43 -14.63
N HIS A 28 1.55 5.51 -15.24
CA HIS A 28 2.40 6.70 -15.16
C HIS A 28 1.87 7.91 -15.93
N ARG A 29 0.84 7.75 -16.77
CA ARG A 29 0.16 8.87 -17.43
C ARG A 29 -0.72 9.65 -16.45
N LEU A 30 -1.14 9.00 -15.37
CA LEU A 30 -2.03 9.56 -14.35
C LEU A 30 -1.29 9.91 -13.06
N ILE A 31 -0.34 9.07 -12.64
CA ILE A 31 0.37 9.19 -11.36
C ILE A 31 1.87 9.29 -11.62
N ASN A 32 2.53 10.30 -11.04
CA ASN A 32 3.98 10.43 -11.17
C ASN A 32 4.74 9.70 -10.04
N GLY A 33 6.06 9.61 -10.18
CA GLY A 33 6.90 8.86 -9.24
C GLY A 33 6.95 9.46 -7.82
N TYR A 34 6.81 10.79 -7.71
CA TYR A 34 6.80 11.47 -6.42
C TYR A 34 5.51 11.18 -5.64
N GLU A 35 4.35 11.29 -6.30
CA GLU A 35 3.06 10.95 -5.70
C GLU A 35 2.99 9.49 -5.26
N ALA A 36 3.51 8.59 -6.10
CA ALA A 36 3.61 7.17 -5.77
C ALA A 36 4.49 6.92 -4.53
N ALA A 37 5.62 7.62 -4.42
CA ALA A 37 6.52 7.49 -3.27
C ALA A 37 5.85 7.99 -1.98
N LEU A 38 5.16 9.13 -2.02
CA LEU A 38 4.41 9.65 -0.88
C LEU A 38 3.30 8.67 -0.44
N PHE A 39 2.57 8.10 -1.39
CA PHE A 39 1.55 7.10 -1.10
C PHE A 39 2.16 5.87 -0.39
N MET A 40 3.24 5.31 -0.95
CA MET A 40 3.91 4.14 -0.37
C MET A 40 4.52 4.43 1.00
N GLN A 41 5.04 5.63 1.21
CA GLN A 41 5.51 6.07 2.52
C GLN A 41 4.36 6.10 3.53
N ARG A 42 3.21 6.67 3.17
CA ARG A 42 2.06 6.73 4.07
C ARG A 42 1.53 5.34 4.43
N VAL A 43 1.45 4.43 3.45
CA VAL A 43 1.09 3.02 3.72
C VAL A 43 2.05 2.39 4.72
N LYS A 44 3.36 2.60 4.54
CA LYS A 44 4.37 2.07 5.46
C LYS A 44 4.20 2.62 6.88
N GLU A 45 3.95 3.91 7.02
CA GLU A 45 3.72 4.55 8.33
C GLU A 45 2.49 3.95 9.02
N LEU A 46 1.36 3.86 8.30
CA LEU A 46 0.13 3.25 8.81
C LEU A 46 0.34 1.80 9.25
N CYS A 47 1.11 1.01 8.51
CA CYS A 47 1.43 -0.37 8.89
C CYS A 47 2.27 -0.50 10.17
N LEU A 48 2.97 0.56 10.59
CA LEU A 48 3.81 0.59 11.78
C LEU A 48 3.11 1.23 12.99
N GLU A 49 2.02 1.95 12.77
CA GLU A 49 1.18 2.54 13.82
C GLU A 49 0.28 1.46 14.43
N GLU A 50 0.73 0.84 15.53
CA GLU A 50 0.03 -0.26 16.23
C GLU A 50 -1.41 0.12 16.66
N GLU A 51 -1.63 1.40 16.95
CA GLU A 51 -2.92 1.98 17.38
C GLU A 51 -3.95 2.02 16.25
N PHE A 52 -3.51 2.20 15.00
CA PHE A 52 -4.40 2.32 13.84
C PHE A 52 -5.24 1.05 13.63
N PHE A 53 -4.63 -0.12 13.82
CA PHE A 53 -5.33 -1.41 13.66
C PHE A 53 -6.22 -1.77 14.85
N GLN A 54 -5.96 -1.23 16.05
CA GLN A 54 -6.77 -1.46 17.24
C GLN A 54 -8.14 -0.76 17.15
N GLU A 55 -8.22 0.40 16.48
CA GLU A 55 -9.46 1.17 16.31
C GLU A 55 -10.36 0.60 15.21
N GLU A 56 -9.81 0.12 14.09
CA GLU A 56 -10.63 -0.45 13.00
C GLU A 56 -11.27 -1.78 13.39
N VAL A 57 -10.56 -2.69 14.07
CA VAL A 57 -11.11 -4.00 14.48
C VAL A 57 -12.27 -3.88 15.46
N ARG A 58 -12.37 -2.79 16.23
CA ARG A 58 -13.51 -2.53 17.13
C ARG A 58 -14.78 -2.09 16.41
N ASN A 59 -14.67 -1.64 15.16
CA ASN A 59 -15.76 -1.03 14.39
C ASN A 59 -16.24 -1.89 13.21
N VAL A 60 -15.77 -3.16 13.12
CA VAL A 60 -16.22 -4.17 12.14
C VAL A 60 -17.00 -5.28 12.83
#